data_AF-A6Q356-F1
#
_entry.id   AF-A6Q356-F1
#
_cell.length_a   1.000
_cell.length_b   1.000
_cell.length_c   1.000
_cell.angle_alpha   90.00
_cell.angle_beta   90.00
_cell.angle_gamma   90.00
#
_symmetry.space_group_name_H-M   'P 1'
#
loop_
_entity.id
_entity.type
_entity.pdbx_description
1 polymer ?
#
loop_
_entity_poly.entity_id
_entity_poly.type
_entity_poly.pdbx_seq_one_letter_code
_entity_poly.pdbx_strand_id
1 'polypeptide(L)'
;MENVNPEDVLIVEAEIVPDGMGGWMIRCLNTETNEERYCKTIEEYSAFLNECVYTTSKENFQAIWLESPKATPAMIADVRKKLMDFYKEMENRVV
;
A
#
# COMPACT_ATOMS: atom_id res chain seq x y z
N MET A 1 17.53 -5.19 19.76
CA MET A 1 16.98 -5.25 18.40
C MET A 1 16.38 -6.63 18.27
N GLU A 2 15.05 -6.74 18.38
CA GLU A 2 14.38 -8.00 18.06
C GLU A 2 14.63 -8.31 16.58
N ASN A 3 15.23 -9.47 16.32
CA ASN A 3 15.35 -9.99 14.97
C ASN A 3 13.94 -10.40 14.53
N VAL A 4 13.25 -9.53 13.80
CA VAL A 4 12.04 -9.92 13.08
C VAL A 4 12.46 -11.00 12.10
N ASN A 5 11.98 -12.23 12.30
CA ASN A 5 12.23 -13.33 11.37
C ASN A 5 11.54 -12.95 10.05
N PRO A 6 12.19 -13.05 8.88
CA PRO A 6 11.55 -12.75 7.59
C PRO A 6 10.26 -13.54 7.35
N GLU A 7 10.12 -14.70 8.00
CA GLU A 7 8.90 -15.50 7.98
C GLU A 7 7.73 -14.84 8.72
N ASP A 8 7.95 -13.85 9.58
CA ASP A 8 6.92 -13.16 10.38
C ASP A 8 6.47 -11.83 9.76
N VAL A 9 6.93 -11.52 8.55
CA VAL A 9 6.54 -10.31 7.81
C VAL A 9 5.56 -10.68 6.70
N LEU A 10 4.36 -10.14 6.77
CA LEU A 10 3.39 -10.21 5.67
C LEU A 10 3.88 -9.36 4.49
N ILE A 11 3.95 -9.94 3.30
CA ILE A 11 4.19 -9.19 2.07
C ILE A 11 2.86 -8.75 1.46
N VAL A 12 2.72 -7.43 1.24
CA VAL A 12 1.65 -6.85 0.43
C VAL A 12 2.26 -6.28 -0.83
N GLU A 13 1.90 -6.82 -1.99
CA GLU A 13 2.31 -6.25 -3.28
C GLU A 13 1.39 -5.10 -3.65
N ALA A 14 1.95 -3.98 -4.10
CA ALA A 14 1.21 -2.78 -4.48
C ALA A 14 1.62 -2.32 -5.89
N GLU A 15 0.65 -2.06 -6.75
CA GLU A 15 0.87 -1.66 -8.14
C GLU A 15 -0.02 -0.44 -8.49
N ILE A 16 0.57 0.60 -9.08
CA ILE A 16 -0.21 1.74 -9.58
C ILE A 16 -0.82 1.37 -10.94
N VAL A 17 -2.14 1.38 -11.04
CA VAL A 17 -2.87 1.01 -12.25
C VAL A 17 -3.82 2.13 -12.68
N PRO A 18 -4.09 2.32 -13.99
CA PRO A 18 -5.05 3.33 -14.45
C PRO A 18 -6.48 2.94 -14.07
N ASP A 19 -7.30 3.95 -13.72
CA ASP A 19 -8.72 3.76 -13.38
C ASP A 19 -9.66 3.75 -14.61
N GLY A 20 -9.14 4.07 -15.79
CA GLY A 20 -9.90 4.20 -17.04
C GLY A 20 -10.58 5.55 -17.26
N MET A 21 -10.53 6.47 -16.30
CA MET A 21 -11.10 7.83 -16.37
C MET A 21 -10.02 8.93 -16.34
N GLY A 22 -8.75 8.55 -16.46
CA GLY A 22 -7.61 9.46 -16.42
C GLY A 22 -6.99 9.63 -15.03
N GLY A 23 -7.49 8.91 -14.02
CA GLY A 23 -6.92 8.79 -12.69
C GLY A 23 -6.12 7.48 -12.51
N TRP A 24 -5.93 7.12 -11.24
CA TRP A 24 -5.18 5.93 -10.84
C TRP A 24 -5.89 5.19 -9.71
N MET A 25 -5.56 3.91 -9.55
CA MET A 25 -5.85 3.08 -8.40
C MET A 25 -4.56 2.38 -7.96
N ILE A 26 -4.48 1.99 -6.70
CA ILE A 26 -3.44 1.09 -6.20
C ILE A 26 -4.06 -0.29 -6.11
N ARG A 27 -3.63 -1.21 -6.98
CA ARG A 27 -3.93 -2.63 -6.85
C ARG A 27 -3.03 -3.20 -5.76
N CYS A 28 -3.64 -3.79 -4.74
CA CYS A 28 -2.95 -4.36 -3.60
C CYS A 28 -3.24 -5.85 -3.52
N LEU A 29 -2.23 -6.67 -3.26
CA LEU A 29 -2.35 -8.12 -3.08
C LEU A 29 -1.71 -8.53 -1.75
N ASN A 30 -2.51 -9.08 -0.85
CA ASN A 30 -2.02 -9.80 0.32
C ASN A 30 -1.52 -11.17 -0.15
N THR A 31 -0.21 -11.39 -0.08
CA THR A 31 0.42 -12.62 -0.60
C THR A 31 0.14 -13.86 0.25
N GLU A 32 -0.26 -13.69 1.52
CA GLU A 32 -0.61 -14.80 2.41
C GLU A 32 -2.03 -15.29 2.16
N THR A 33 -2.98 -14.37 1.99
CA THR A 33 -4.41 -14.72 1.84
C THR A 33 -4.87 -14.77 0.37
N ASN A 34 -4.05 -14.26 -0.55
CA ASN A 34 -4.42 -13.94 -1.93
C ASN A 34 -5.59 -12.94 -2.05
N GLU A 35 -5.87 -12.16 -1.00
CA GLU A 35 -6.86 -11.09 -1.06
C GLU A 35 -6.33 -9.94 -1.94
N GLU A 36 -7.09 -9.57 -2.96
CA GLU A 36 -6.80 -8.45 -3.85
C GLU A 36 -7.79 -7.31 -3.63
N ARG A 37 -7.28 -6.06 -3.60
CA ARG A 37 -8.11 -4.85 -3.50
C ARG A 37 -7.60 -3.75 -4.41
N TYR A 38 -8.53 -2.99 -4.99
CA TYR A 38 -8.23 -1.80 -5.79
C TYR A 38 -8.59 -0.56 -4.98
N CYS A 39 -7.57 0.14 -4.47
CA CYS A 39 -7.73 1.31 -3.63
C CYS A 39 -7.66 2.59 -4.48
N LYS A 40 -8.68 3.42 -4.41
CA LYS A 40 -8.80 4.68 -5.17
C LYS A 40 -8.19 5.87 -4.42
N THR A 41 -7.91 5.70 -3.13
CA THR A 41 -7.31 6.72 -2.27
C THR A 41 -6.16 6.16 -1.45
N ILE A 42 -5.34 7.04 -0.88
CA ILE A 42 -4.25 6.64 0.01
C ILE A 42 -4.80 6.13 1.35
N GLU A 43 -5.94 6.65 1.78
CA GLU A 43 -6.66 6.22 2.98
C GLU A 43 -7.19 4.80 2.82
N GLU A 44 -7.78 4.46 1.66
CA GLU A 44 -8.20 3.09 1.35
C GLU A 44 -7.01 2.12 1.30
N TYR A 45 -5.88 2.56 0.72
CA TYR A 45 -4.64 1.79 0.72
C TYR A 45 -4.12 1.54 2.14
N SER A 46 -4.06 2.57 2.98
CA SER A 46 -3.65 2.47 4.38
C SER A 46 -4.59 1.58 5.20
N ALA A 47 -5.90 1.70 4.99
CA ALA A 47 -6.88 0.83 5.63
C ALA A 47 -6.69 -0.64 5.23
N PHE A 48 -6.46 -0.92 3.94
CA PHE A 48 -6.17 -2.28 3.48
C PHE A 48 -4.91 -2.87 4.12
N LEU A 49 -3.82 -2.09 4.22
CA LEU A 49 -2.60 -2.54 4.90
C LEU A 49 -2.84 -2.90 6.36
N ASN A 50 -3.64 -2.10 7.08
CA ASN A 50 -4.00 -2.40 8.47
C ASN A 50 -4.87 -3.66 8.57
N GLU A 51 -5.88 -3.78 7.70
CA GLU A 51 -6.75 -4.98 7.65
C GLU A 51 -5.93 -6.25 7.40
N CYS A 52 -4.93 -6.20 6.52
CA CYS A 52 -4.04 -7.31 6.21
C CYS A 52 -3.27 -7.83 7.45
N VAL A 53 -2.89 -6.95 8.37
CA VAL A 53 -2.28 -7.36 9.65
C VAL A 53 -3.30 -8.09 10.53
N TYR A 54 -4.55 -7.63 10.57
CA TYR A 54 -5.60 -8.28 11.38
C TYR A 54 -6.08 -9.62 10.82
N THR A 55 -5.99 -9.83 9.51
CA THR A 55 -6.46 -11.05 8.85
C THR A 55 -5.40 -12.14 8.77
N THR A 56 -4.16 -11.86 9.18
CA THR A 56 -3.04 -12.81 9.17
C THR A 56 -2.51 -13.04 10.57
N SER A 57 -1.72 -14.10 10.76
CA SER A 57 -1.02 -14.36 12.04
C SER A 57 0.28 -13.56 12.16
N LYS A 58 0.52 -12.59 11.28
CA LYS A 58 1.78 -11.84 11.17
C LYS A 58 1.65 -10.53 11.94
N GLU A 59 2.66 -10.21 12.75
CA GLU A 59 2.66 -8.99 13.56
C GLU A 59 3.18 -7.77 12.79
N ASN A 60 3.85 -8.00 11.66
CA ASN A 60 4.44 -6.97 10.82
C ASN A 60 4.03 -7.16 9.36
N PHE A 61 4.08 -6.08 8.59
CA PHE A 61 3.91 -6.12 7.15
C PHE A 61 4.99 -5.31 6.43
N GLN A 62 5.27 -5.69 5.20
CA GLN A 62 6.09 -4.96 4.25
C GLN A 62 5.31 -4.80 2.95
N ALA A 63 5.06 -3.55 2.57
CA ALA A 63 4.50 -3.23 1.27
C ALA A 63 5.62 -3.17 0.21
N ILE A 64 5.51 -3.97 -0.84
CA ILE A 64 6.42 -3.98 -1.99
C ILE A 64 5.72 -3.28 -3.16
N TRP A 65 6.29 -2.16 -3.62
CA TRP A 65 5.80 -1.47 -4.80
C TRP A 65 6.35 -2.12 -6.07
N LEU A 66 5.46 -2.71 -6.86
CA LEU A 66 5.77 -3.28 -8.16
C LEU A 66 5.74 -2.19 -9.23
N GLU A 67 6.62 -2.33 -10.22
CA GLU A 67 6.59 -1.49 -11.42
C GLU A 67 5.41 -1.89 -12.30
N SER A 68 4.53 -0.92 -12.56
CA SER A 68 3.43 -1.10 -13.50
C SER A 68 3.83 -0.60 -14.88
N PRO A 69 3.77 -1.44 -15.94
CA PRO A 69 4.00 -0.98 -17.30
C PRO A 69 2.90 -0.03 -17.80
N LYS A 70 1.78 0.07 -17.07
CA LYS A 70 0.63 0.92 -17.41
C LYS A 70 0.62 2.23 -16.62
N ALA A 71 1.48 2.38 -15.61
CA ALA A 71 1.57 3.60 -14.81
C ALA A 71 2.29 4.70 -15.60
N THR A 72 1.61 5.84 -15.76
CA THR A 72 2.26 7.02 -16.33
C THR A 72 3.10 7.74 -15.28
N PRO A 73 4.13 8.52 -15.68
CA PRO A 73 4.90 9.34 -14.74
C PRO A 73 4.03 10.31 -13.91
N ALA A 74 2.95 10.83 -14.49
CA ALA A 74 2.01 11.71 -13.80
C ALA A 74 1.28 10.99 -12.66
N MET A 75 0.80 9.77 -12.90
CA MET A 75 0.17 8.94 -11.86
C MET A 75 1.14 8.61 -10.74
N ILE A 76 2.38 8.22 -11.08
CA ILE A 76 3.41 7.90 -10.08
C ILE A 76 3.72 9.14 -9.23
N ALA A 77 3.86 10.31 -9.86
CA ALA A 77 4.12 11.57 -9.14
C ALA A 77 2.97 11.94 -8.20
N ASP A 78 1.72 11.80 -8.65
CA ASP A 78 0.55 12.11 -7.83
C ASP A 78 0.40 11.16 -6.63
N VAL A 79 0.56 9.85 -6.83
CA VAL A 79 0.54 8.86 -5.74
C VAL A 79 1.64 9.15 -4.72
N ARG A 80 2.88 9.41 -5.18
CA ARG A 80 4.00 9.74 -4.28
C ARG A 80 3.73 11.00 -3.46
N LYS A 81 3.19 12.04 -4.10
CA LYS A 81 2.83 13.27 -3.41
C LYS A 81 1.78 13.01 -2.33
N LYS A 82 0.69 12.31 -2.69
CA LYS A 82 -0.39 12.00 -1.75
C LYS A 82 0.06 11.11 -0.59
N LEU A 83 0.95 10.14 -0.82
CA LEU A 83 1.58 9.36 0.25
C LEU A 83 2.39 10.24 1.20
N MET A 84 3.23 11.13 0.66
CA MET A 84 4.02 12.07 1.48
C MET A 84 3.13 13.00 2.30
N ASP A 85 2.06 13.52 1.70
CA ASP A 85 1.11 14.40 2.38
C ASP A 85 0.38 13.64 3.49
N PHE A 86 -0.08 12.41 3.22
CA PHE A 86 -0.71 11.54 4.22
C PHE A 86 0.20 11.24 5.41
N TYR A 87 1.48 10.90 5.18
CA TYR A 87 2.42 10.64 6.26
C TYR A 87 2.73 11.89 7.10
N LYS A 88 2.86 13.06 6.47
CA LYS A 88 3.01 14.34 7.19
C LYS A 88 1.81 14.64 8.06
N GLU A 89 0.60 14.39 7.56
CA GLU A 89 -0.62 14.54 8.35
C GLU A 89 -0.67 13.59 9.54
N MET A 90 -0.26 12.33 9.36
CA MET A 90 -0.19 11.36 10.45
C MET A 90 0.82 11.77 11.52
N GLU A 91 2.03 12.20 11.12
CA GLU A 91 3.06 12.67 12.04
C GLU A 91 2.55 13.86 12.87
N ASN A 92 1.91 14.84 12.24
CA ASN A 92 1.36 16.02 12.91
C ASN A 92 0.21 15.71 13.89
N ARG A 93 -0.46 14.55 13.76
CA ARG A 93 -1.54 14.14 14.68
C ARG A 93 -1.01 13.46 15.95
N VAL A 94 0.26 13.04 15.96
CA VAL A 94 0.89 12.34 17.09
C VAL A 94 1.64 13.33 18.02
N VAL A 95 1.69 14.62 17.65
CA VAL A 95 2.30 15.71 18.43
C VAL A 95 1.26 16.52 19.20
#